data_AF-A0A516RA01-F1
#
_entry.id   AF-A0A516RA01-F1
#
_cell.length_a   1.000
_cell.length_b   1.000
_cell.length_c   1.000
_cell.angle_alpha   90.00
_cell.angle_beta   90.00
_cell.angle_gamma   90.00
#
_symmetry.space_group_name_H-M   'P 1'
#
loop_
_entity.id
_entity.type
_entity.pdbx_description
1 polymer ?
#
loop_
_entity_poly.entity_id
_entity_poly.type
_entity_poly.pdbx_seq_one_letter_code
_entity_poly.pdbx_strand_id
1 'polypeptide(L)'
;MDLLTDDDVRAILAPHAEQRGAVGRLYDTGTIDQDTTADLGALIIKLCEAARFDEADKVGKVLGYAEQTGEREPVPGWARG
;
A
#
# COMPACT_ATOMS: atom_id res chain seq x y z
N MET A 1 14.96 3.93 9.42
CA MET A 1 14.17 3.23 8.40
C MET A 1 14.39 3.99 7.11
N ASP A 2 14.74 3.31 6.03
CA ASP A 2 14.70 3.93 4.71
C ASP A 2 13.25 4.33 4.44
N LEU A 3 13.04 5.59 4.10
CA LEU A 3 11.72 6.10 3.77
C LEU A 3 11.33 5.56 2.39
N LEU A 4 10.18 4.90 2.29
CA LEU A 4 9.65 4.50 1.00
C LEU A 4 9.31 5.73 0.17
N THR A 5 9.62 5.66 -1.12
CA THR A 5 9.12 6.61 -2.11
C THR A 5 7.74 6.18 -2.63
N ASP A 6 7.05 7.09 -3.31
CA ASP A 6 5.79 6.81 -4.01
C ASP A 6 5.95 5.64 -5.01
N ASP A 7 7.08 5.58 -5.71
CA ASP A 7 7.40 4.51 -6.65
C ASP A 7 7.63 3.17 -5.94
N ASP A 8 8.27 3.17 -4.78
CA ASP A 8 8.46 1.95 -3.97
C ASP A 8 7.12 1.40 -3.49
N VAL A 9 6.24 2.27 -2.98
CA VAL A 9 4.89 1.89 -2.55
C VAL A 9 4.13 1.24 -3.70
N ARG A 10 4.18 1.86 -4.88
CA ARG A 10 3.52 1.33 -6.07
C ARG A 10 4.10 -0.02 -6.49
N ALA A 11 5.42 -0.18 -6.50
CA ALA A 11 6.07 -1.42 -6.87
C ALA A 11 5.71 -2.57 -5.91
N ILE A 12 5.62 -2.27 -4.61
CA ILE A 12 5.19 -3.23 -3.58
C ILE A 12 3.72 -3.63 -3.77
N LEU A 13 2.85 -2.68 -4.12
CA LEU A 13 1.42 -2.94 -4.30
C LEU A 13 1.05 -3.50 -5.68
N ALA A 14 1.92 -3.45 -6.68
CA ALA A 14 1.65 -3.94 -8.03
C ALA A 14 1.11 -5.39 -8.09
N PRO A 15 1.63 -6.37 -7.32
CA PRO A 15 1.06 -7.73 -7.27
C PRO A 15 -0.34 -7.80 -6.62
N HIS A 16 -0.81 -6.71 -6.04
CA HIS A 16 -2.07 -6.56 -5.32
C HIS A 16 -3.00 -5.53 -5.97
N ALA A 17 -2.64 -4.98 -7.14
CA ALA A 17 -3.38 -3.94 -7.84
C ALA A 17 -4.84 -4.33 -8.14
N GLU A 18 -5.09 -5.61 -8.42
CA GLU A 18 -6.43 -6.15 -8.68
C GLU A 18 -7.32 -6.22 -7.42
N GLN A 19 -6.76 -5.96 -6.23
CA GLN A 19 -7.55 -5.92 -5.00
C GLN A 19 -8.48 -4.71 -5.02
N ARG A 20 -9.79 -4.99 -4.97
CA ARG A 20 -10.80 -3.96 -4.73
C ARG A 20 -10.63 -3.40 -3.31
N GLY A 21 -10.78 -2.09 -3.16
CA GLY A 21 -10.72 -1.43 -1.86
C GLY A 21 -9.69 -0.32 -1.82
N ALA A 22 -9.25 0.02 -0.61
CA ALA A 22 -8.31 1.12 -0.39
C ALA A 22 -6.89 0.77 -0.85
N VAL A 23 -6.48 -0.50 -0.85
CA VAL A 23 -5.19 -0.94 -1.43
C VAL A 23 -5.12 -0.66 -2.93
N GLY A 24 -6.18 -1.01 -3.67
CA GLY A 24 -6.28 -0.73 -5.10
C GLY A 24 -6.28 0.77 -5.39
N ARG A 25 -7.04 1.56 -4.62
CA ARG A 25 -6.99 3.04 -4.72
C ARG A 25 -5.60 3.60 -4.46
N LEU A 26 -4.94 3.17 -3.38
CA LEU A 26 -3.58 3.60 -3.08
C LEU A 26 -2.63 3.27 -4.24
N TYR A 27 -2.76 2.08 -4.82
CA TYR A 27 -1.99 1.70 -5.99
C TYR A 27 -2.30 2.56 -7.23
N ASP A 28 -3.56 2.87 -7.50
CA ASP A 28 -4.00 3.56 -8.73
C ASP A 28 -3.79 5.08 -8.67
N THR A 29 -4.02 5.70 -7.52
CA THR A 29 -4.12 7.16 -7.38
C THR A 29 -3.20 7.73 -6.32
N GLY A 30 -2.57 6.91 -5.49
CA GLY A 30 -1.80 7.36 -4.34
C GLY A 30 -2.67 7.86 -3.19
N THR A 31 -3.98 7.69 -3.26
CA THR A 31 -4.89 8.15 -2.22
C THR A 31 -4.67 7.37 -0.93
N ILE A 32 -4.57 8.09 0.18
CA ILE A 32 -4.57 7.53 1.54
C ILE A 32 -5.78 8.11 2.26
N ASP A 33 -6.64 7.23 2.73
CA ASP A 33 -7.83 7.55 3.52
C ASP A 33 -7.88 6.67 4.78
N GLN A 34 -8.89 6.87 5.61
CA GLN A 34 -9.11 6.09 6.83
C GLN A 34 -9.21 4.56 6.61
N ASP A 35 -9.61 4.13 5.42
CA ASP A 35 -9.76 2.71 5.09
C ASP A 35 -8.42 2.08 4.65
N THR A 36 -7.46 2.91 4.23
CA THR A 36 -6.19 2.47 3.65
C THR A 36 -5.35 1.66 4.64
N THR A 37 -5.19 2.13 5.87
CA THR A 37 -4.40 1.41 6.89
C THR A 37 -5.07 0.11 7.32
N ALA A 38 -6.41 0.11 7.43
CA ALA A 38 -7.19 -1.07 7.78
C ALA A 38 -7.08 -2.17 6.70
N ASP A 39 -7.25 -1.79 5.43
CA ASP A 39 -7.16 -2.72 4.31
C ASP A 39 -5.73 -3.25 4.11
N LEU A 40 -4.69 -2.41 4.30
CA LEU A 40 -3.30 -2.85 4.31
C LEU A 40 -3.03 -3.85 5.44
N GLY A 41 -3.55 -3.60 6.65
CA GLY A 41 -3.46 -4.52 7.77
C GLY A 41 -4.11 -5.88 7.47
N ALA A 42 -5.30 -5.87 6.87
CA ALA A 42 -5.98 -7.09 6.44
C ALA A 42 -5.19 -7.86 5.37
N LEU A 43 -4.54 -7.15 4.44
CA LEU A 43 -3.67 -7.76 3.44
C LEU A 43 -2.45 -8.43 4.07
N ILE A 44 -1.79 -7.79 5.03
CA ILE A 44 -0.66 -8.36 5.77
C ILE A 44 -1.06 -9.67 6.44
N ILE A 45 -2.21 -9.70 7.12
CA ILE A 45 -2.73 -10.92 7.76
C ILE A 45 -2.92 -12.03 6.73
N LYS A 46 -3.58 -11.77 5.59
CA LYS A 46 -3.79 -12.76 4.53
C LYS A 46 -2.49 -13.30 3.95
N LEU A 47 -1.47 -12.44 3.79
CA LEU A 47 -0.15 -12.86 3.30
C LEU A 47 0.57 -13.75 4.33
N CYS A 48 0.47 -13.43 5.62
CA CYS A 48 0.99 -14.27 6.70
C CYS A 48 0.29 -15.64 6.77
N GLU A 49 -1.04 -15.68 6.63
CA GLU A 49 -1.81 -16.92 6.57
C GLU A 49 -1.41 -17.81 5.38
N ALA A 50 -1.01 -17.19 4.26
CA ALA A 50 -0.49 -17.86 3.08
C ALA A 50 1.01 -18.19 3.16
N ALA A 51 1.68 -17.98 4.31
CA ALA A 51 3.12 -18.13 4.50
C ALA A 51 4.00 -17.26 3.57
N ARG A 52 3.47 -16.15 3.03
CA ARG A 52 4.17 -15.18 2.18
C ARG A 52 4.78 -14.05 3.01
N PHE A 53 5.63 -14.41 3.97
CA PHE A 53 6.13 -13.48 4.99
C PHE A 53 6.95 -12.31 4.42
N ASP A 54 7.76 -12.55 3.38
CA ASP A 54 8.55 -11.49 2.73
C ASP A 54 7.66 -10.43 2.07
N GLU A 55 6.50 -10.84 1.55
CA GLU A 55 5.54 -9.90 0.97
C GLU A 55 4.76 -9.18 2.06
N ALA A 56 4.40 -9.88 3.14
CA ALA A 56 3.78 -9.27 4.30
C ALA A 56 4.67 -8.19 4.92
N ASP A 57 5.99 -8.41 5.02
CA ASP A 57 6.96 -7.39 5.49
C ASP A 57 6.97 -6.15 4.58
N LYS A 58 6.98 -6.34 3.26
CA LYS A 58 6.94 -5.23 2.30
C LYS A 58 5.66 -4.43 2.41
N VAL A 59 4.50 -5.08 2.49
CA VAL A 59 3.21 -4.41 2.69
C VAL A 59 3.18 -3.72 4.07
N GLY A 60 3.81 -4.29 5.09
CA GLY A 60 4.01 -3.67 6.40
C GLY A 60 4.77 -2.34 6.32
N LYS A 61 5.77 -2.22 5.44
CA LYS A 61 6.46 -0.95 5.19
C LYS A 61 5.55 0.07 4.52
N VAL A 62 4.68 -0.37 3.60
CA VAL A 62 3.66 0.50 2.97
C VAL A 62 2.64 1.00 4.00
N LEU A 63 2.22 0.14 4.93
CA LEU A 63 1.38 0.55 6.06
C LEU A 63 2.06 1.65 6.89
N GLY A 64 3.31 1.45 7.27
CA GLY A 64 4.07 2.45 8.01
C GLY A 64 4.28 3.75 7.23
N TYR A 65 4.42 3.67 5.90
CA TYR A 65 4.44 4.85 5.02
C TYR A 65 3.09 5.60 5.03
N ALA A 66 1.97 4.87 4.96
CA ALA A 66 0.63 5.47 4.96
C ALA A 66 0.33 6.16 6.31
N GLU A 67 0.72 5.53 7.43
CA GLU A 67 0.58 6.13 8.77
C GLU A 67 1.41 7.40 8.94
N GLN A 68 2.63 7.43 8.41
CA GLN A 68 3.51 8.59 8.46
C GLN A 68 3.05 9.72 7.53
N THR A 69 2.52 9.38 6.37
CA THR A 69 2.02 10.35 5.39
C THR A 69 0.70 10.98 5.84
N GLY A 70 -0.16 10.20 6.50
CA GLY A 70 -1.51 10.60 6.86
C GLY A 70 -2.45 10.61 5.66
N GLU A 71 -3.67 11.10 5.88
CA GLU A 71 -4.66 11.24 4.80
C GLU A 71 -4.10 12.10 3.66
N ARG A 72 -4.25 11.59 2.44
CA ARG A 72 -3.68 12.17 1.24
C ARG A 72 -4.67 12.01 0.09
N GLU A 73 -5.03 13.15 -0.51
CA GLU A 73 -5.76 13.19 -1.77
C GLU A 73 -4.98 12.50 -2.91
N PRO A 74 -5.63 12.16 -4.04
CA PRO A 74 -4.95 11.62 -5.21
C PRO A 74 -3.70 12.44 -5.61
N VAL A 75 -2.58 11.75 -5.86
CA VAL A 75 -1.31 12.39 -6.21
C VAL A 75 -1.23 12.60 -7.73
N PRO A 76 -1.12 13.85 -8.22
CA PRO A 76 -0.96 14.10 -9.65
C PRO A 76 0.30 13.45 -10.21
N GLY A 77 0.16 12.63 -11.24
CA GLY A 77 1.29 11.91 -11.85
C GLY A 77 1.62 10.55 -11.23
N TRP A 78 0.86 10.11 -10.21
CA TRP A 78 0.98 8.76 -9.65
C TRP A 78 0.81 7.66 -10.70
N ALA A 79 -0.07 7.88 -11.69
CA ALA A 79 -0.29 7.01 -12.83
C ALA A 79 0.40 7.54 -14.10
N ARG A 80 1.73 7.46 -14.17
CA ARG A 80 2.45 7.51 -15.46
C ARG A 80 3.54 6.43 -15.52
N GLY A 81 3.07 5.21 -15.79
CA GLY A 81 3.76 4.24 -16.62
C GLY A 81 3.00 4.14 -17.93
#